data_AF-A0A7H8JVR1-F1
#
_entry.id   AF-A0A7H8JVR1-F1
#
_cell.length_a   1.000
_cell.length_b   1.000
_cell.length_c   1.000
_cell.angle_alpha   90.00
_cell.angle_beta   90.00
_cell.angle_gamma   90.00
#
_symmetry.space_group_name_H-M   'P 1'
#
loop_
_entity.id
_entity.type
_entity.pdbx_description
1 polymer ?
#
loop_
_entity_poly.entity_id
_entity_poly.type
_entity_poly.pdbx_seq_one_letter_code
_entity_poly.pdbx_strand_id
1 'polypeptide(L)'
;MTQQRSQEHDAETIALLMREYDSLRCEISERVAARMQVLGFSGVIAALITTGGLSPHGPNLYLGCLSLILGLVWLRDTNLGIQRISRHLRDVEAEVNRLSTRAYGSSPLSWETARHESRRTERPAWRFIGRIGGWTTRD
;
A
#
# COMPACT_ATOMS: atom_id res chain seq x y z
N MET A 1 -10.61 -39.38 -15.50
CA MET A 1 -11.54 -38.87 -14.47
C MET A 1 -10.85 -38.11 -13.33
N THR A 2 -9.71 -38.58 -12.80
CA THR A 2 -8.96 -37.87 -11.74
C THR A 2 -8.42 -36.50 -12.16
N GLN A 3 -7.95 -36.36 -13.40
CA GLN A 3 -7.38 -35.11 -13.92
C GLN A 3 -8.41 -33.99 -14.13
N GLN A 4 -9.68 -34.35 -14.39
CA GLN A 4 -10.76 -33.39 -14.57
C GLN A 4 -11.22 -32.80 -13.24
N ARG A 5 -11.30 -33.61 -12.18
CA ARG A 5 -11.62 -33.11 -10.83
C ARG A 5 -10.53 -32.19 -10.26
N SER A 6 -9.25 -32.47 -10.54
CA SER A 6 -8.17 -31.58 -10.12
C SER A 6 -8.23 -30.23 -10.82
N GLN A 7 -8.58 -30.19 -12.11
CA GLN A 7 -8.74 -28.93 -12.84
C GLN A 7 -9.95 -28.13 -12.35
N GLU A 8 -11.08 -28.78 -12.07
CA GLU A 8 -12.26 -28.12 -11.50
C GLU A 8 -11.95 -27.51 -10.12
N HIS A 9 -11.23 -28.24 -9.27
CA HIS A 9 -10.82 -27.75 -7.95
C HIS A 9 -9.81 -26.59 -8.04
N ASP A 10 -8.84 -26.68 -8.96
CA ASP A 10 -7.89 -25.59 -9.21
C ASP A 10 -8.63 -24.33 -9.71
N ALA A 11 -9.64 -24.48 -10.59
CA ALA A 11 -10.44 -23.36 -11.09
C ALA A 11 -11.29 -22.69 -9.99
N GLU A 12 -11.89 -23.47 -9.08
CA GLU A 12 -12.63 -22.94 -7.93
C GLU A 12 -11.71 -22.18 -6.97
N THR A 13 -10.52 -22.73 -6.71
CA THR A 13 -9.50 -22.10 -5.87
C THR A 13 -9.02 -20.78 -6.49
N ILE A 14 -8.75 -20.77 -7.80
CA ILE A 14 -8.40 -19.55 -8.54
C ILE A 14 -9.52 -18.50 -8.42
N ALA A 15 -10.78 -18.89 -8.57
CA ALA A 15 -11.90 -17.97 -8.45
C ALA A 15 -12.02 -17.35 -7.05
N LEU A 16 -11.75 -18.13 -6.00
CA LEU A 16 -11.74 -17.65 -4.61
C LEU A 16 -10.58 -16.68 -4.37
N LEU A 17 -9.37 -17.02 -4.82
CA LEU A 17 -8.19 -16.17 -4.71
C LEU A 17 -8.33 -14.86 -5.50
N MET A 18 -9.00 -14.88 -6.65
CA MET A 18 -9.29 -13.66 -7.42
C MET A 18 -10.23 -12.71 -6.66
N ARG A 19 -11.22 -13.22 -5.92
CA ARG A 19 -12.06 -12.38 -5.05
C ARG A 19 -11.27 -11.77 -3.91
N GLU A 20 -10.37 -12.54 -3.32
CA GLU A 20 -9.45 -12.03 -2.30
C GLU A 20 -8.53 -10.95 -2.88
N TYR A 21 -7.95 -11.19 -4.06
CA TYR A 21 -7.13 -10.22 -4.79
C TYR A 21 -7.87 -8.89 -5.02
N ASP A 22 -9.12 -8.93 -5.49
CA ASP A 22 -9.94 -7.73 -5.69
C ASP A 22 -10.26 -7.02 -4.37
N SER A 23 -10.58 -7.77 -3.31
CA SER A 23 -10.82 -7.21 -1.98
C SER A 23 -9.59 -6.48 -1.44
N LEU A 24 -8.39 -7.06 -1.58
CA LEU A 24 -7.14 -6.46 -1.14
C LEU A 24 -6.80 -5.18 -1.93
N ARG A 25 -7.05 -5.17 -3.24
CA ARG A 25 -6.90 -3.97 -4.08
C ARG A 25 -7.88 -2.87 -3.70
N CYS A 26 -9.12 -3.24 -3.36
CA CYS A 26 -10.12 -2.30 -2.86
C CYS A 26 -9.65 -1.65 -1.56
N GLU A 27 -9.20 -2.45 -0.59
CA GLU A 27 -8.67 -1.95 0.69
C GLU A 27 -7.46 -1.01 0.50
N ILE A 28 -6.51 -1.36 -0.38
CA ILE A 28 -5.38 -0.48 -0.70
C ILE A 28 -5.89 0.86 -1.26
N SER A 29 -6.85 0.82 -2.18
CA SER A 29 -7.40 2.02 -2.80
C SER A 29 -8.12 2.91 -1.80
N GLU A 30 -8.89 2.32 -0.89
CA GLU A 30 -9.57 3.03 0.21
C GLU A 30 -8.56 3.70 1.16
N ARG A 31 -7.49 2.99 1.55
CA ARG A 31 -6.43 3.56 2.40
C ARG A 31 -5.70 4.72 1.72
N VAL A 32 -5.44 4.61 0.42
CA VAL A 32 -4.84 5.69 -0.37
C VAL A 32 -5.80 6.89 -0.47
N ALA A 33 -7.09 6.65 -0.71
CA ALA A 33 -8.11 7.70 -0.77
C ALA A 33 -8.26 8.42 0.58
N ALA A 34 -8.36 7.68 1.68
CA ALA A 34 -8.42 8.23 3.04
C ALA A 34 -7.20 9.12 3.32
N ARG A 35 -6.01 8.71 2.87
CA ARG A 35 -4.81 9.52 3.01
C ARG A 35 -4.86 10.82 2.23
N MET A 36 -5.34 10.80 0.99
CA MET A 36 -5.49 12.02 0.19
C MET A 36 -6.49 12.99 0.82
N GLN A 37 -7.57 12.49 1.42
CA GLN A 37 -8.52 13.30 2.18
C GLN A 37 -7.88 13.98 3.38
N VAL A 38 -7.11 13.22 4.20
CA VAL A 38 -6.39 13.78 5.35
C VAL A 38 -5.39 14.87 4.92
N LEU A 39 -4.66 14.67 3.83
CA LEU A 39 -3.77 15.69 3.26
C LEU A 39 -4.54 16.93 2.81
N GLY A 40 -5.70 16.74 2.16
CA GLY A 40 -6.58 17.83 1.75
C GLY A 40 -7.07 18.66 2.94
N PHE A 41 -7.61 18.01 3.99
CA PHE A 41 -8.05 18.69 5.21
C PHE A 41 -6.89 19.39 5.93
N SER A 42 -5.71 18.76 5.97
CA SER A 42 -4.51 19.38 6.56
C SER A 42 -4.14 20.67 5.83
N GLY A 43 -4.24 20.70 4.50
CA GLY A 43 -4.00 21.90 3.69
C GLY A 43 -5.00 23.03 3.98
N VAL A 44 -6.29 22.71 4.10
CA VAL A 44 -7.34 23.68 4.47
C VAL A 44 -7.09 24.25 5.87
N ILE A 45 -6.79 23.39 6.85
CA ILE A 45 -6.49 23.83 8.23
C ILE A 45 -5.26 24.74 8.24
N ALA A 46 -4.18 24.37 7.54
CA ALA A 46 -2.97 25.19 7.45
C ALA A 46 -3.24 26.56 6.82
N ALA A 47 -4.07 26.64 5.78
CA ALA A 47 -4.46 27.89 5.16
C ALA A 47 -5.25 28.79 6.13
N LEU A 48 -6.25 28.23 6.82
CA LEU A 48 -7.05 28.96 7.82
C LEU A 48 -6.18 29.52 8.96
N ILE A 49 -5.26 28.70 9.47
CA ILE A 49 -4.31 29.09 10.50
C ILE A 49 -3.41 30.25 10.02
N THR A 50 -2.93 30.18 8.78
CA THR A 50 -2.07 31.23 8.20
C THR A 50 -2.82 32.54 8.02
N THR A 51 -4.09 32.48 7.58
CA THR A 51 -4.94 33.68 7.42
C THR A 51 -5.44 34.26 8.75
N GLY A 52 -5.55 33.44 9.80
CA GLY A 52 -6.12 33.82 11.10
C GLY A 52 -5.18 34.60 12.02
N GLY A 53 -3.94 34.89 11.61
CA GLY A 53 -3.00 35.71 12.38
C GLY A 53 -2.43 35.00 13.61
N LEU A 54 -1.59 33.99 13.41
CA LEU A 54 -0.82 33.39 14.51
C LEU A 54 0.31 34.31 14.98
N SER A 55 0.29 34.72 16.24
CA SER A 55 1.44 35.37 16.88
C SER A 55 2.55 34.34 17.18
N PRO A 56 3.81 34.60 16.76
CA PRO A 56 4.92 33.64 16.90
C PRO A 56 5.45 33.45 18.34
N HIS A 57 4.94 34.17 19.35
CA HIS A 57 5.48 34.19 20.72
C HIS A 57 4.67 33.36 21.75
N GLY A 58 3.67 32.57 21.34
CA GLY A 58 2.87 31.72 22.23
C GLY A 58 3.36 30.26 22.34
N PRO A 59 2.70 29.40 23.14
CA PRO A 59 2.97 27.95 23.28
C PRO A 59 2.78 27.11 21.98
N ASN A 60 2.69 27.80 20.85
CA ASN A 60 2.31 27.33 19.53
C ASN A 60 3.42 26.52 18.84
N LEU A 61 4.70 26.81 19.13
CA LEU A 61 5.82 26.06 18.50
C LEU A 61 5.85 24.60 18.96
N TYR A 62 5.70 24.35 20.26
CA TYR A 62 5.68 22.98 20.81
C TYR A 62 4.48 22.18 20.28
N LEU A 63 3.30 22.80 20.20
CA LEU A 63 2.11 22.19 19.61
C LEU A 63 2.28 21.91 18.11
N GLY A 64 2.92 22.82 17.37
CA GLY A 64 3.27 22.63 15.96
C GLY A 64 4.24 21.47 15.76
N CYS A 65 5.31 21.39 16.56
CA CYS A 65 6.24 20.26 16.54
C CYS A 65 5.55 18.94 16.89
N LEU A 66 4.69 18.92 17.92
CA LEU A 66 3.94 17.72 18.29
C LEU A 66 3.00 17.25 17.17
N SER A 67 2.26 18.18 16.55
CA SER A 67 1.39 17.89 15.41
C SER A 67 2.18 17.31 14.23
N LEU A 68 3.36 17.87 13.93
CA LEU A 68 4.22 17.37 12.87
C LEU A 68 4.74 15.95 13.16
N ILE A 69 5.15 15.67 14.40
CA ILE A 69 5.55 14.32 14.83
C ILE A 69 4.40 13.33 14.67
N LEU A 70 3.20 13.68 15.17
CA LEU A 70 2.01 12.83 15.04
C LEU A 70 1.65 12.57 13.58
N GLY A 71 1.73 13.59 12.72
CA GLY A 71 1.50 13.45 11.28
C GLY A 71 2.51 12.52 10.61
N LEU A 72 3.79 12.61 10.97
CA LEU A 72 4.83 11.70 10.47
C LEU A 72 4.62 10.26 10.95
N VAL A 73 4.25 10.06 12.22
CA VAL A 73 3.94 8.73 12.78
C VAL A 73 2.73 8.12 12.09
N TRP A 74 1.65 8.89 11.93
CA TRP A 74 0.45 8.44 11.24
C TRP A 74 0.72 8.08 9.78
N LEU A 75 1.51 8.90 9.07
CA LEU A 75 1.90 8.64 7.69
C LEU A 75 2.71 7.34 7.58
N ARG A 76 3.66 7.14 8.50
CA ARG A 76 4.48 5.94 8.56
C ARG A 76 3.63 4.69 8.81
N ASP A 77 2.72 4.75 9.79
CA ASP A 77 1.85 3.62 10.13
C ASP A 77 0.94 3.23 8.95
N THR A 78 0.35 4.23 8.29
CA THR A 78 -0.46 4.04 7.08
C THR A 78 0.34 3.35 5.97
N ASN A 79 1.58 3.79 5.73
CA ASN A 79 2.42 3.20 4.69
C ASN A 79 2.84 1.76 5.03
N LEU A 80 3.11 1.47 6.31
CA LEU A 80 3.38 0.10 6.77
C LEU A 80 2.16 -0.82 6.61
N GLY A 81 0.96 -0.30 6.88
CA GLY A 81 -0.29 -1.01 6.63
C GLY A 81 -0.47 -1.38 5.17
N ILE A 82 -0.30 -0.40 4.27
CA ILE A 82 -0.36 -0.64 2.81
C ILE A 82 0.69 -1.67 2.39
N GLN A 83 1.92 -1.58 2.88
CA GLN A 83 2.96 -2.57 2.57
C GLN A 83 2.62 -3.99 3.04
N ARG A 84 1.95 -4.14 4.19
CA ARG A 84 1.51 -5.45 4.66
C ARG A 84 0.51 -6.07 3.68
N ILE A 85 -0.45 -5.27 3.22
CA ILE A 85 -1.46 -5.71 2.25
C ILE A 85 -0.81 -5.99 0.89
N SER A 86 0.11 -5.14 0.43
CA SER A 86 0.83 -5.38 -0.83
C SER A 86 1.67 -6.65 -0.82
N ARG A 87 2.28 -7.02 0.33
CA ARG A 87 3.00 -8.29 0.45
C ARG A 87 2.04 -9.48 0.35
N HIS A 88 0.90 -9.41 1.04
CA HIS A 88 -0.12 -10.46 0.95
C HIS A 88 -0.70 -10.57 -0.48
N LEU A 89 -0.94 -9.43 -1.14
CA LEU A 89 -1.39 -9.37 -2.52
C LEU A 89 -0.41 -10.05 -3.49
N ARG A 90 0.89 -9.92 -3.24
CA ARG A 90 1.94 -10.62 -4.00
C ARG A 90 1.90 -12.13 -3.78
N ASP A 91 1.67 -12.58 -2.56
CA ASP A 91 1.57 -14.00 -2.24
C ASP A 91 0.34 -14.62 -2.93
N VAL A 92 -0.79 -13.88 -2.95
CA VAL A 92 -1.99 -14.25 -3.72
C VAL A 92 -1.72 -14.27 -5.22
N GLU A 93 -1.06 -13.25 -5.79
CA GLU A 93 -0.67 -13.21 -7.21
C GLU A 93 0.19 -14.42 -7.60
N ALA A 94 1.19 -14.74 -6.79
CA ALA A 94 2.08 -15.89 -7.02
C ALA A 94 1.30 -17.22 -6.99
N GLU A 95 0.37 -17.38 -6.05
CA GLU A 95 -0.43 -18.59 -5.91
C GLU A 95 -1.43 -18.76 -7.07
N VAL A 96 -2.12 -17.68 -7.47
CA VAL A 96 -3.00 -17.68 -8.65
C VAL A 96 -2.22 -18.05 -9.89
N ASN A 97 -1.02 -17.48 -10.08
CA ASN A 97 -0.17 -17.80 -11.23
C ASN A 97 0.30 -19.26 -11.21
N ARG A 98 0.65 -19.80 -10.03
CA ARG A 98 1.04 -21.21 -9.86
C ARG A 98 -0.08 -22.17 -10.25
N LEU A 99 -1.30 -21.91 -9.76
CA LEU A 99 -2.49 -22.71 -10.07
C LEU A 99 -2.90 -22.54 -11.55
N SER A 100 -2.87 -21.32 -12.07
CA SER A 100 -3.20 -21.04 -13.48
C SER A 100 -2.22 -21.71 -14.44
N THR A 101 -0.93 -21.71 -14.11
CA THR A 101 0.08 -22.40 -14.92
C THR A 101 -0.15 -23.90 -14.93
N ARG A 102 -0.56 -24.48 -13.80
CA ARG A 102 -0.89 -25.91 -13.71
C ARG A 102 -2.17 -26.26 -14.48
N ALA A 103 -3.21 -25.45 -14.37
CA ALA A 103 -4.52 -25.73 -14.95
C ALA A 103 -4.61 -25.37 -16.44
N TYR A 104 -4.00 -24.26 -16.84
CA TYR A 104 -4.16 -23.62 -18.15
C TYR A 104 -2.85 -23.37 -18.90
N GLY A 105 -1.69 -23.64 -18.28
CA GLY A 105 -0.37 -23.45 -18.93
C GLY A 105 0.08 -21.99 -19.05
N SER A 106 -0.58 -21.04 -18.38
CA SER A 106 -0.22 -19.62 -18.43
C SER A 106 -0.30 -18.92 -17.08
N SER A 107 0.46 -17.82 -16.94
CA SER A 107 0.53 -16.98 -15.75
C SER A 107 -0.20 -15.65 -16.05
N PRO A 108 -1.47 -15.49 -15.65
CA PRO A 108 -2.29 -14.36 -16.08
C PRO A 108 -1.95 -13.03 -15.39
N LEU A 109 -1.34 -13.07 -14.21
CA LEU A 109 -1.02 -11.87 -13.42
C LEU A 109 0.50 -11.61 -13.43
N SER A 110 0.89 -10.35 -13.59
CA SER A 110 2.31 -9.94 -13.57
C SER A 110 2.56 -8.55 -12.99
N TRP A 111 1.48 -7.87 -12.58
CA TRP A 111 1.54 -6.44 -12.30
C TRP A 111 2.28 -6.13 -11.00
N GLU A 112 2.01 -6.85 -9.91
CA GLU A 112 2.74 -6.61 -8.66
C GLU A 112 4.21 -6.99 -8.80
N THR A 113 4.45 -8.10 -9.48
CA THR A 113 5.80 -8.59 -9.76
C THR A 113 6.63 -7.55 -10.53
N ALA A 114 6.09 -7.01 -11.63
CA ALA A 114 6.76 -5.98 -12.44
C ALA A 114 6.98 -4.66 -11.67
N ARG A 115 6.03 -4.27 -10.82
CA ARG A 115 6.14 -3.05 -10.01
C ARG A 115 7.22 -3.16 -8.94
N HIS A 116 7.45 -4.35 -8.40
CA HIS A 116 8.52 -4.60 -7.44
C HIS A 116 9.91 -4.55 -8.08
N GLU A 117 10.09 -5.13 -9.26
CA GLU A 117 11.34 -5.06 -10.01
C GLU A 117 11.74 -3.61 -10.29
N SER A 118 10.77 -2.78 -10.67
CA SER A 118 10.98 -1.35 -10.90
C SER A 118 11.50 -0.60 -9.66
N ARG A 119 11.07 -0.98 -8.45
CA ARG A 119 11.55 -0.37 -7.19
C ARG A 119 12.97 -0.78 -6.82
N ARG A 120 13.44 -1.95 -7.25
CA ARG A 120 14.83 -2.39 -7.02
C ARG A 120 15.85 -1.52 -7.76
N THR A 121 15.41 -0.77 -8.76
CA THR A 121 16.25 0.15 -9.54
C THR A 121 16.36 1.55 -8.90
N GLU A 122 15.67 1.81 -7.78
CA GLU A 122 15.70 3.13 -7.13
C GLU A 122 17.08 3.46 -6.52
N ARG A 123 17.48 4.74 -6.61
CA ARG A 123 18.73 5.27 -6.05
C ARG A 123 18.77 5.09 -4.51
N PRO A 124 19.95 4.89 -3.91
CA PRO A 124 20.10 4.62 -2.48
C PRO A 124 19.53 5.72 -1.57
N ALA A 125 19.60 6.99 -1.98
CA ALA A 125 19.00 8.11 -1.24
C ALA A 125 17.47 7.99 -1.13
N TRP A 126 16.79 7.61 -2.21
CA TRP A 126 15.33 7.39 -2.20
C TRP A 126 14.94 6.18 -1.37
N ARG A 127 15.77 5.13 -1.34
CA ARG A 127 15.54 3.99 -0.45
C ARG A 127 15.65 4.38 1.03
N PHE A 128 16.58 5.26 1.38
CA PHE A 128 16.74 5.72 2.76
C PHE A 128 15.53 6.56 3.22
N ILE A 129 15.10 7.53 2.39
CA ILE A 129 13.89 8.32 2.65
C ILE A 129 12.66 7.41 2.69
N GLY A 130 12.58 6.46 1.76
CA GLY A 130 11.54 5.43 1.70
C GLY A 130 11.46 4.61 2.99
N ARG A 131 12.59 4.20 3.57
CA ARG A 131 12.59 3.46 4.85
C ARG A 131 12.08 4.30 6.00
N ILE A 132 12.52 5.55 6.11
CA ILE A 132 12.09 6.45 7.18
C ILE A 132 10.58 6.68 7.09
N GLY A 133 10.07 6.91 5.89
CA GLY A 133 8.64 7.11 5.65
C GLY A 133 7.81 5.82 5.63
N GLY A 134 8.42 4.64 5.81
CA GLY A 134 7.69 3.37 5.79
C GLY A 134 7.17 2.95 4.40
N TRP A 135 7.86 3.34 3.32
CA TRP A 135 7.56 3.02 1.91
C TRP A 135 8.38 1.86 1.34
N THR A 136 9.52 1.57 1.97
CA THR A 136 10.38 0.43 1.65
C THR A 136 10.70 -0.34 2.93
N THR A 137 10.55 -1.67 2.90
CA THR A 137 11.00 -2.56 3.97
C THR A 137 12.31 -3.23 3.56
N ARG A 138 13.07 -3.70 4.55
CA ARG A 138 14.31 -4.43 4.32
C ARG A 138 13.90 -5.86 3.96
N ASP A 139 13.74 -6.12 2.67
CA ASP A 139 13.73 -7.48 2.12
C ASP A 139 15.12 -8.10 2.26
#